data_AF-A0A8T3UCV8-F1
#
_entry.id   AF-A0A8T3UCV8-F1
#
_cell.length_a   1.000
_cell.length_b   1.000
_cell.length_c   1.000
_cell.angle_alpha   90.00
_cell.angle_beta   90.00
_cell.angle_gamma   90.00
#
_symmetry.space_group_name_H-M   'P 1'
#
loop_
_entity.id
_entity.type
_entity.pdbx_description
1 polymer ?
#
loop_
_entity_poly.entity_id
_entity_poly.type
_entity_poly.pdbx_seq_one_letter_code
_entity_poly.pdbx_strand_id
1 'polypeptide(L)'
;MMNTLVDMMKNFEKYKKYIENINLNNSPVMITGLTFASKSFFLVSTIASIIEQNEDKKKNIYYYIVENEIDIYKMREDIEYFAKDLEIEVLDFPKKDIRDFDIISESIEIYKKRMQVFNRIMQKSENTLKKNVIVIIPIESLMQRIVPYNVLFKNKIELLKGQDITQNEIIKKLNILGYKREDVAENIGEYSIKGGIVDISDKEEEGIRIEFWGDTIESIRTYSNISQKSLREIERIEILPLTEYIFDTNINNIILNIKENNYSSKENDEIEKIITRKKINKKAEYKEEINTDIERLEEGETNQLIEKYIDYFYEKKEYFIDYISEESKIF
;
A
#
# COMPACT_ATOMS: atom_id res chain seq x y z
N MET A 1 8.76 27.38 -11.85
CA MET A 1 9.97 28.23 -11.97
C MET A 1 11.12 27.24 -12.03
N MET A 2 12.10 27.32 -12.95
CA MET A 2 13.17 26.29 -13.01
C MET A 2 13.87 26.23 -11.65
N ASN A 3 14.00 25.03 -11.06
CA ASN A 3 14.76 24.88 -9.82
C ASN A 3 16.24 25.07 -10.16
N THR A 4 16.72 26.32 -10.07
CA THR A 4 18.06 26.76 -10.49
C THR A 4 19.18 25.85 -10.00
N LEU A 5 19.03 25.25 -8.82
CA LEU A 5 20.01 24.32 -8.25
C LEU A 5 20.09 23.00 -9.02
N VAL A 6 18.94 22.42 -9.38
CA VAL A 6 18.88 21.16 -10.15
C VAL A 6 19.50 21.35 -11.54
N ASP A 7 19.25 22.50 -12.17
CA ASP A 7 19.84 22.80 -13.48
C ASP A 7 21.35 23.05 -13.42
N MET A 8 21.87 23.58 -12.30
CA MET A 8 23.31 23.75 -12.12
C MET A 8 24.06 22.41 -12.12
N MET A 9 23.45 21.31 -11.65
CA MET A 9 24.08 19.98 -11.67
C MET A 9 24.44 19.53 -13.08
N LYS A 10 23.62 19.92 -14.07
CA LYS A 10 23.82 19.57 -15.48
C LYS A 10 25.08 20.20 -16.07
N ASN A 11 25.68 21.19 -15.42
CA ASN A 11 26.92 21.81 -15.90
C ASN A 11 28.18 21.00 -15.58
N PHE A 12 28.11 20.03 -14.66
CA PHE A 12 29.28 19.24 -14.26
C PHE A 12 29.47 18.03 -15.19
N GLU A 13 30.64 17.91 -15.84
CA GLU A 13 30.94 16.79 -16.75
C GLU A 13 30.81 15.42 -16.08
N LYS A 14 31.27 15.27 -14.84
CA LYS A 14 31.11 14.03 -14.07
C LYS A 14 29.65 13.63 -13.89
N TYR A 15 28.78 14.63 -13.71
CA TYR A 15 27.35 14.40 -13.55
C TYR A 15 26.69 14.02 -14.89
N LYS A 16 27.04 14.68 -15.99
CA LYS A 16 26.57 14.28 -17.34
C LYS A 16 26.92 12.82 -17.65
N LYS A 17 28.19 12.45 -17.44
CA LYS A 17 28.65 11.06 -17.63
C LYS A 17 27.94 10.06 -16.71
N TYR A 18 27.60 10.48 -15.48
CA TYR A 18 26.81 9.68 -14.56
C TYR A 18 25.39 9.42 -15.09
N ILE A 19 24.70 10.46 -15.59
CA ILE A 19 23.36 10.32 -16.17
C ILE A 19 23.39 9.44 -17.43
N GLU A 20 24.39 9.60 -18.30
CA GLU A 20 24.60 8.72 -19.46
C GLU A 20 24.72 7.24 -19.06
N ASN A 21 25.50 6.94 -18.01
CA ASN A 21 25.63 5.57 -17.50
C ASN A 21 24.30 5.00 -16.99
N ILE A 22 23.48 5.80 -16.30
CA ILE A 22 22.16 5.36 -15.81
C ILE A 22 21.22 5.01 -16.97
N ASN A 23 21.24 5.82 -18.03
CA ASN A 23 20.40 5.59 -19.22
C ASN A 23 20.83 4.36 -20.00
N LEU A 24 22.13 4.05 -20.01
CA LEU A 24 22.68 2.81 -20.58
C LEU A 24 22.44 1.59 -19.69
N ASN A 25 21.67 1.71 -18.59
CA ASN A 25 21.44 0.66 -17.60
C ASN A 25 22.75 0.05 -17.04
N ASN A 26 23.81 0.86 -16.96
CA ASN A 26 25.09 0.44 -16.41
C ASN A 26 25.08 0.58 -14.88
N SER A 27 24.55 -0.43 -14.20
CA SER A 27 24.37 -0.51 -12.74
C SER A 27 25.17 -1.68 -12.13
N PRO A 28 25.51 -1.64 -10.81
CA PRO A 28 25.26 -0.56 -9.86
C PRO A 28 26.23 0.62 -10.00
N VAL A 29 25.78 1.82 -9.60
CA VAL A 29 26.63 3.02 -9.52
C VAL A 29 26.75 3.45 -8.06
N MET A 30 27.98 3.61 -7.56
CA MET A 30 28.24 4.05 -6.20
C MET A 30 28.63 5.53 -6.16
N ILE A 31 27.96 6.29 -5.31
CA ILE A 31 28.23 7.71 -5.07
C ILE A 31 28.58 7.91 -3.60
N THR A 32 29.74 8.50 -3.34
CA THR A 32 30.30 8.65 -1.99
C THR A 32 30.55 10.11 -1.64
N GLY A 33 30.56 10.44 -0.35
CA GLY A 33 30.91 11.78 0.14
C GLY A 33 29.74 12.78 0.18
N LEU A 34 28.50 12.31 0.01
CA LEU A 34 27.31 13.13 0.17
C LEU A 34 26.89 13.20 1.64
N THR A 35 26.61 14.41 2.13
CA THR A 35 25.87 14.60 3.39
C THR A 35 24.40 14.21 3.21
N PHE A 36 23.65 14.09 4.31
CA PHE A 36 22.23 13.72 4.27
C PHE A 36 21.40 14.60 3.31
N ALA A 37 21.38 15.91 3.50
CA ALA A 37 20.65 16.84 2.62
C ALA A 37 21.16 16.81 1.16
N SER A 38 22.46 16.54 0.97
CA SER A 38 23.04 16.41 -0.37
C SER A 38 22.54 15.16 -1.10
N LYS A 39 22.16 14.09 -0.38
CA LYS A 39 21.55 12.88 -0.99
C LYS A 39 20.19 13.23 -1.60
N SER A 40 19.32 13.91 -0.86
CA SER A 40 18.00 14.36 -1.34
C SER A 40 18.11 15.24 -2.58
N PHE A 41 19.01 16.24 -2.54
CA PHE A 41 19.28 17.12 -3.68
C PHE A 41 19.80 16.35 -4.90
N PHE A 42 20.75 15.44 -4.68
CA PHE A 42 21.35 14.65 -5.75
C PHE A 42 20.33 13.68 -6.38
N LEU A 43 19.52 13.01 -5.57
CA LEU A 43 18.43 12.14 -5.99
C LEU A 43 17.44 12.90 -6.90
N VAL A 44 16.94 14.05 -6.43
CA VAL A 44 15.97 14.86 -7.17
C VAL A 44 16.58 15.37 -8.49
N SER A 45 17.85 15.82 -8.45
CA SER A 45 18.54 16.27 -9.66
C SER A 45 18.67 15.15 -10.69
N THR A 46 19.02 13.95 -10.21
CA THR A 46 19.18 12.74 -11.03
C THR A 46 17.86 12.39 -11.71
N ILE A 47 16.79 12.31 -10.93
CA ILE A 47 15.45 11.99 -11.43
C ILE A 47 14.97 13.06 -12.41
N ALA A 48 15.18 14.34 -12.13
CA ALA A 48 14.84 15.43 -13.05
C ALA A 48 15.56 15.29 -14.40
N SER A 49 16.84 14.91 -14.37
CA SER A 49 17.64 14.72 -15.59
C SER A 49 17.18 13.50 -16.39
N ILE A 50 16.80 12.40 -15.71
CA ILE A 50 16.21 11.22 -16.35
C ILE A 50 14.86 11.57 -16.98
N ILE A 51 14.00 12.33 -16.29
CA ILE A 51 12.69 12.75 -16.80
C ILE A 51 12.84 13.62 -18.05
N GLU A 52 13.79 14.57 -18.05
CA GLU A 52 14.03 15.46 -19.19
C GLU A 52 14.52 14.72 -20.43
N GLN A 53 15.34 13.68 -20.24
CA GLN A 53 15.88 12.86 -21.34
C GLN A 53 14.94 11.73 -21.79
N ASN A 54 13.80 11.55 -21.12
CA ASN A 54 12.81 10.55 -21.49
C ASN A 54 11.95 11.03 -22.68
N GLU A 55 12.27 10.56 -23.88
CA GLU A 55 11.59 10.94 -25.13
C GLU A 55 10.10 10.56 -25.15
N ASP A 56 9.75 9.43 -24.54
CA ASP A 56 8.38 8.90 -24.49
C ASP A 56 7.44 9.75 -23.63
N LYS A 57 7.97 10.65 -22.79
CA LYS A 57 7.25 11.47 -21.80
C LYS A 57 6.35 10.68 -20.84
N LYS A 58 6.44 9.34 -20.85
CA LYS A 58 5.73 8.46 -19.92
C LYS A 58 6.21 8.73 -18.51
N LYS A 59 5.26 8.89 -17.60
CA LYS A 59 5.56 9.07 -16.17
C LYS A 59 6.07 7.75 -15.59
N ASN A 60 6.99 7.84 -14.63
CA ASN A 60 7.65 6.69 -14.00
C ASN A 60 7.56 6.76 -12.47
N ILE A 61 7.84 5.62 -11.85
CA ILE A 61 8.02 5.49 -10.41
C ILE A 61 9.50 5.24 -10.14
N TYR A 62 10.07 5.99 -9.21
CA TYR A 62 11.44 5.90 -8.76
C TYR A 62 11.42 5.47 -7.30
N TYR A 63 12.25 4.50 -6.93
CA TYR A 63 12.28 3.95 -5.59
C TYR A 63 13.55 4.39 -4.88
N TYR A 64 13.42 4.96 -3.68
CA TYR A 64 14.55 5.38 -2.87
C TYR A 64 14.57 4.60 -1.56
N ILE A 65 15.57 3.74 -1.39
CA ILE A 65 15.67 2.86 -0.22
C ILE A 65 16.46 3.59 0.87
N VAL A 66 15.89 3.70 2.06
CA VAL A 66 16.52 4.29 3.24
C VAL A 66 16.80 3.24 4.30
N GLU A 67 17.79 3.51 5.14
CA GLU A 67 18.23 2.55 6.16
C GLU A 67 17.15 2.36 7.24
N ASN A 68 16.57 3.44 7.75
CA ASN A 68 15.62 3.40 8.87
C ASN A 68 14.47 4.39 8.66
N GLU A 69 13.32 4.14 9.30
CA GLU A 69 12.14 5.02 9.22
C GLU A 69 12.34 6.43 9.78
N ILE A 70 13.24 6.60 10.76
CA ILE A 70 13.52 7.89 11.40
C ILE A 70 14.00 8.92 10.37
N ASP A 71 14.67 8.46 9.31
CA ASP A 71 15.21 9.31 8.27
C ASP A 71 14.17 9.69 7.19
N ILE A 72 13.05 8.98 7.10
CA ILE A 72 12.01 9.22 6.07
C ILE A 72 11.48 10.64 6.17
N TYR A 73 11.10 11.11 7.36
CA TYR A 73 10.45 12.42 7.52
C TYR A 73 11.34 13.56 7.02
N LYS A 74 12.60 13.61 7.49
CA LYS A 74 13.56 14.66 7.08
C LYS A 74 13.90 14.56 5.60
N MET A 75 14.10 13.35 5.10
CA MET A 75 14.44 13.15 3.70
C MET A 75 13.29 13.51 2.77
N ARG A 76 12.04 13.21 3.19
CA ARG A 76 10.83 13.58 2.48
C ARG A 76 10.70 15.09 2.37
N GLU A 77 10.86 15.82 3.48
CA GLU A 77 10.84 17.30 3.45
C GLU A 77 11.89 17.86 2.48
N ASP A 78 13.13 17.35 2.51
CA ASP A 78 14.18 17.77 1.60
C ASP A 78 13.85 17.44 0.13
N ILE A 79 13.38 16.21 -0.15
CA ILE A 79 13.00 15.78 -1.51
C ILE A 79 11.85 16.63 -2.04
N GLU A 80 10.79 16.85 -1.24
CA GLU A 80 9.65 17.69 -1.61
C GLU A 80 10.09 19.14 -1.86
N TYR A 81 11.00 19.67 -1.05
CA TYR A 81 11.57 21.00 -1.24
C TYR A 81 12.26 21.12 -2.61
N PHE A 82 13.15 20.19 -2.95
CA PHE A 82 13.85 20.21 -4.24
C PHE A 82 12.94 19.83 -5.42
N ALA A 83 11.89 19.04 -5.18
CA ALA A 83 10.96 18.60 -6.22
C ALA A 83 9.79 19.57 -6.45
N LYS A 84 9.66 20.66 -5.69
CA LYS A 84 8.50 21.56 -5.70
C LYS A 84 8.09 22.09 -7.09
N ASP A 85 9.07 22.36 -7.96
CA ASP A 85 8.85 22.85 -9.33
C ASP A 85 8.87 21.72 -10.39
N LEU A 86 9.05 20.48 -9.95
CA LEU A 86 9.01 19.28 -10.78
C LEU A 86 7.63 18.64 -10.61
N GLU A 87 7.02 18.15 -11.67
CA GLU A 87 5.74 17.41 -11.59
C GLU A 87 5.97 15.99 -11.00
N ILE A 88 6.46 15.95 -9.76
CA ILE A 88 6.83 14.76 -9.01
C ILE A 88 6.00 14.71 -7.74
N GLU A 89 5.37 13.56 -7.51
CA GLU A 89 4.71 13.21 -6.26
C GLU A 89 5.67 12.42 -5.37
N VAL A 90 5.71 12.72 -4.07
CA VAL A 90 6.56 12.00 -3.11
C VAL A 90 5.66 11.20 -2.17
N LEU A 91 5.87 9.89 -2.13
CA LEU A 91 5.10 8.94 -1.32
C LEU A 91 6.03 8.16 -0.41
N ASP A 92 5.47 7.67 0.70
CA ASP A 92 6.18 6.80 1.63
C ASP A 92 5.58 5.40 1.55
N PHE A 93 6.42 4.38 1.66
CA PHE A 93 5.99 3.00 1.88
C PHE A 93 6.44 2.54 3.28
N PRO A 94 5.77 3.01 4.35
CA PRO A 94 6.16 2.73 5.74
C PRO A 94 6.06 1.24 6.07
N LYS A 95 6.77 0.80 7.10
CA LYS A 95 6.64 -0.57 7.59
C LYS A 95 5.31 -0.73 8.30
N LYS A 96 4.83 -1.97 8.35
CA LYS A 96 3.66 -2.34 9.15
C LYS A 96 4.13 -2.69 10.56
N ASP A 97 3.59 -2.02 11.56
CA ASP A 97 3.87 -2.37 12.95
C ASP A 97 2.93 -3.51 13.37
N ILE A 98 3.46 -4.74 13.43
CA ILE A 98 2.76 -5.88 14.03
C ILE A 98 2.80 -5.68 15.54
N ARG A 99 1.77 -5.04 16.12
CA ARG A 99 1.63 -4.86 17.57
C ARG A 99 0.51 -5.76 18.09
N ASP A 100 0.74 -6.35 19.26
CA ASP A 100 -0.19 -7.30 19.91
C ASP A 100 -1.47 -6.65 20.50
N PHE A 101 -1.64 -5.32 20.36
CA PHE A 101 -2.77 -4.59 20.97
C PHE A 101 -3.41 -3.55 20.05
N ASP A 102 -4.72 -3.38 20.24
CA ASP A 102 -5.66 -2.52 19.52
C ASP A 102 -5.20 -1.06 19.37
N ILE A 103 -4.49 -0.77 18.28
CA ILE A 103 -4.35 0.58 17.75
C ILE A 103 -4.86 0.58 16.30
N ILE A 104 -6.19 0.55 16.18
CA ILE A 104 -6.92 0.52 14.90
C ILE A 104 -6.67 1.81 14.10
N SER A 105 -6.40 2.95 14.77
CA SER A 105 -6.23 4.26 14.13
C SER A 105 -4.81 4.55 13.60
N GLU A 106 -3.74 4.09 14.25
CA GLU A 106 -2.37 4.25 13.71
C GLU A 106 -2.15 3.30 12.52
N SER A 107 -2.76 2.11 12.57
CA SER A 107 -2.65 1.12 11.50
C SER A 107 -3.33 1.59 10.20
N ILE A 108 -4.49 2.26 10.26
CA ILE A 108 -5.18 2.72 9.04
C ILE A 108 -4.34 3.72 8.24
N GLU A 109 -3.61 4.61 8.90
CA GLU A 109 -2.80 5.62 8.22
C GLU A 109 -1.60 5.00 7.50
N ILE A 110 -0.97 3.99 8.11
CA ILE A 110 0.07 3.17 7.49
C ILE A 110 -0.49 2.47 6.24
N TYR A 111 -1.66 1.84 6.33
CA TYR A 111 -2.29 1.17 5.19
C TYR A 111 -2.63 2.12 4.06
N LYS A 112 -3.16 3.32 4.37
CA LYS A 112 -3.44 4.33 3.35
C LYS A 112 -2.18 4.74 2.58
N LYS A 113 -1.08 5.04 3.28
CA LYS A 113 0.20 5.41 2.64
C LYS A 113 0.69 4.30 1.72
N ARG A 114 0.62 3.05 2.18
CA ARG A 114 1.02 1.88 1.39
C ARG A 114 0.10 1.65 0.19
N MET A 115 -1.21 1.77 0.37
CA MET A 115 -2.18 1.68 -0.72
C MET A 115 -2.02 2.81 -1.74
N GLN A 116 -1.65 4.04 -1.34
CA GLN A 116 -1.32 5.10 -2.30
C GLN A 116 -0.19 4.67 -3.24
N VAL A 117 0.85 4.02 -2.72
CA VAL A 117 1.95 3.47 -3.53
C VAL A 117 1.46 2.39 -4.48
N PHE A 118 0.70 1.40 -3.99
CA PHE A 118 0.12 0.35 -4.84
C PHE A 118 -0.77 0.93 -5.95
N ASN A 119 -1.56 1.95 -5.64
CA ASN A 119 -2.41 2.63 -6.62
C ASN A 119 -1.58 3.31 -7.72
N ARG A 120 -0.41 3.89 -7.39
CA ARG A 120 0.51 4.42 -8.41
C ARG A 120 1.15 3.31 -9.25
N ILE A 121 1.51 2.19 -8.64
CA ILE A 121 2.04 1.00 -9.35
C ILE A 121 1.01 0.48 -10.35
N MET A 122 -0.25 0.37 -9.94
CA MET A 122 -1.35 0.00 -10.83
C MET A 122 -1.50 0.98 -11.99
N GLN A 123 -1.59 2.28 -11.70
CA GLN A 123 -1.69 3.33 -12.73
C GLN A 123 -0.49 3.32 -13.69
N LYS A 124 0.70 2.99 -13.20
CA LYS A 124 1.89 2.81 -14.04
C LYS A 124 1.73 1.61 -14.98
N SER A 125 1.25 0.48 -14.47
CA SER A 125 1.01 -0.73 -15.28
C SER A 125 -0.07 -0.50 -16.36
N GLU A 126 -1.08 0.32 -16.07
CA GLU A 126 -2.17 0.68 -16.98
C GLU A 126 -1.84 1.87 -17.90
N ASN A 127 -0.64 2.46 -17.79
CA ASN A 127 -0.25 3.69 -18.49
C ASN A 127 -1.17 4.91 -18.22
N THR A 128 -1.79 4.98 -17.04
CA THR A 128 -2.67 6.07 -16.61
C THR A 128 -2.03 7.00 -15.57
N LEU A 129 -0.78 6.74 -15.19
CA LEU A 129 -0.02 7.51 -14.21
C LEU A 129 0.15 8.98 -14.65
N LYS A 130 -0.32 9.92 -13.80
CA LYS A 130 -0.40 11.35 -14.14
C LYS A 130 0.87 12.14 -13.84
N LYS A 131 1.64 11.74 -12.82
CA LYS A 131 2.87 12.40 -12.36
C LYS A 131 3.98 11.39 -12.21
N ASN A 132 5.23 11.85 -12.27
CA ASN A 132 6.33 11.00 -11.82
C ASN A 132 6.21 10.83 -10.30
N VAL A 133 6.64 9.69 -9.77
CA VAL A 133 6.49 9.38 -8.35
C VAL A 133 7.84 8.99 -7.78
N ILE A 134 8.20 9.53 -6.62
CA ILE A 134 9.29 9.03 -5.79
C ILE A 134 8.67 8.30 -4.61
N VAL A 135 9.02 7.03 -4.42
CA VAL A 135 8.59 6.23 -3.28
C VAL A 135 9.78 6.04 -2.35
N ILE A 136 9.68 6.57 -1.13
CA ILE A 136 10.68 6.41 -0.07
C ILE A 136 10.34 5.15 0.73
N ILE A 137 11.31 4.23 0.83
CA ILE A 137 11.08 2.89 1.40
C ILE A 137 12.17 2.58 2.43
N PRO A 138 11.83 2.37 3.71
CA PRO A 138 12.79 1.84 4.68
C PRO A 138 13.09 0.36 4.37
N ILE A 139 14.32 -0.08 4.60
CA ILE A 139 14.74 -1.46 4.29
C ILE A 139 13.85 -2.51 4.96
N GLU A 140 13.33 -2.22 6.15
CA GLU A 140 12.43 -3.10 6.90
C GLU A 140 11.13 -3.37 6.14
N SER A 141 10.58 -2.37 5.43
CA SER A 141 9.39 -2.54 4.59
C SER A 141 9.60 -3.55 3.46
N LEU A 142 10.81 -3.63 2.90
CA LEU A 142 11.15 -4.59 1.85
C LEU A 142 11.25 -6.02 2.37
N MET A 143 11.51 -6.18 3.68
CA MET A 143 11.61 -7.48 4.34
C MET A 143 10.26 -8.05 4.80
N GLN A 144 9.20 -7.23 4.75
CA GLN A 144 7.86 -7.66 5.13
C GLN A 144 7.17 -8.39 3.98
N ARG A 145 6.54 -9.52 4.31
CA ARG A 145 5.64 -10.17 3.37
C ARG A 145 4.40 -9.31 3.17
N ILE A 146 3.93 -9.31 1.93
CA ILE A 146 2.75 -8.56 1.52
C ILE A 146 1.81 -9.46 0.74
N VAL A 147 0.57 -9.00 0.60
CA VAL A 147 -0.42 -9.63 -0.27
C VAL A 147 0.17 -9.80 -1.68
N PRO A 148 -0.09 -10.93 -2.37
CA PRO A 148 0.39 -11.10 -3.74
C PRO A 148 -0.18 -10.07 -4.72
N TYR A 149 0.62 -9.61 -5.67
CA TYR A 149 0.28 -8.60 -6.70
C TYR A 149 -1.03 -8.93 -7.39
N ASN A 150 -1.19 -10.18 -7.80
CA ASN A 150 -2.38 -10.63 -8.51
C ASN A 150 -3.63 -10.64 -7.62
N VAL A 151 -3.50 -10.87 -6.32
CA VAL A 151 -4.63 -10.82 -5.37
C VAL A 151 -5.01 -9.36 -5.14
N LEU A 152 -4.05 -8.48 -4.90
CA LEU A 152 -4.31 -7.07 -4.65
C LEU A 152 -5.00 -6.39 -5.84
N PHE A 153 -4.41 -6.48 -7.04
CA PHE A 153 -4.88 -5.72 -8.20
C PHE A 153 -6.07 -6.33 -8.94
N LYS A 154 -6.41 -7.60 -8.68
CA LYS A 154 -7.69 -8.17 -9.16
C LYS A 154 -8.89 -7.68 -8.36
N ASN A 155 -8.66 -7.32 -7.10
CA ASN A 155 -9.72 -6.91 -6.19
C ASN A 155 -9.91 -5.40 -6.27
N LYS A 156 -10.75 -4.97 -7.21
CA LYS A 156 -11.20 -3.58 -7.34
C LYS A 156 -12.69 -3.54 -7.68
N ILE A 157 -13.36 -2.45 -7.33
CA ILE A 157 -14.75 -2.20 -7.70
C ILE A 157 -14.76 -1.12 -8.78
N GLU A 158 -15.13 -1.49 -10.00
CA GLU A 158 -15.41 -0.54 -11.06
C GLU A 158 -16.93 -0.41 -11.20
N LEU A 159 -17.44 0.83 -11.12
CA LEU A 159 -18.86 1.12 -11.30
C LEU A 159 -19.05 2.20 -12.36
N LEU A 160 -20.10 2.01 -13.15
CA LEU A 160 -20.53 2.93 -14.20
C LEU A 160 -21.96 3.38 -13.94
N LYS A 161 -22.26 4.63 -14.27
CA LYS A 161 -23.64 5.10 -14.32
C LYS A 161 -24.44 4.24 -15.31
N GLY A 162 -25.65 3.82 -14.90
CA GLY A 162 -26.52 2.94 -15.69
C GLY A 162 -26.17 1.45 -15.61
N GLN A 163 -25.18 1.06 -14.80
CA GLN A 163 -24.86 -0.35 -14.58
C GLN A 163 -25.93 -1.03 -13.71
N ASP A 164 -26.36 -2.23 -14.12
CA ASP A 164 -27.18 -3.12 -13.30
C ASP A 164 -26.29 -3.88 -12.30
N ILE A 165 -26.41 -3.55 -11.03
CA ILE A 165 -25.71 -4.18 -9.90
C ILE A 165 -26.46 -3.86 -8.62
N THR A 166 -26.65 -4.88 -7.77
CA THR A 166 -27.35 -4.68 -6.51
C THR A 166 -26.46 -3.99 -5.47
N GLN A 167 -27.07 -3.26 -4.53
CA GLN A 167 -26.35 -2.73 -3.37
C GLN A 167 -25.61 -3.83 -2.59
N ASN A 168 -26.25 -5.00 -2.44
CA ASN A 168 -25.67 -6.16 -1.74
C ASN A 168 -24.39 -6.68 -2.39
N GLU A 169 -24.27 -6.64 -3.71
CA GLU A 169 -23.04 -7.02 -4.40
C GLU A 169 -21.91 -6.04 -4.14
N ILE A 170 -22.20 -4.73 -4.15
CA ILE A 170 -21.20 -3.70 -3.82
C ILE A 170 -20.75 -3.83 -2.37
N ILE A 171 -21.67 -4.05 -1.43
CA ILE A 171 -21.36 -4.26 -0.01
C ILE A 171 -20.43 -5.45 0.19
N LYS A 172 -20.70 -6.58 -0.45
CA LYS A 172 -19.83 -7.76 -0.36
C LYS A 172 -18.41 -7.45 -0.84
N LYS A 173 -18.29 -6.72 -1.96
CA LYS A 173 -16.97 -6.31 -2.48
C LYS A 173 -16.29 -5.31 -1.54
N LEU A 174 -17.01 -4.32 -1.00
CA LEU A 174 -16.45 -3.35 -0.06
C LEU A 174 -15.88 -4.02 1.19
N ASN A 175 -16.57 -5.03 1.73
CA ASN A 175 -16.07 -5.82 2.85
C ASN A 175 -14.76 -6.54 2.50
N ILE A 176 -14.65 -7.13 1.29
CA ILE A 176 -13.42 -7.77 0.80
C ILE A 176 -12.28 -6.75 0.65
N LEU A 177 -12.60 -5.53 0.22
CA LEU A 177 -11.64 -4.43 0.08
C LEU A 177 -11.23 -3.81 1.44
N GLY A 178 -11.79 -4.28 2.56
CA GLY A 178 -11.47 -3.81 3.91
C GLY A 178 -12.27 -2.59 4.37
N TYR A 179 -13.32 -2.20 3.65
CA TYR A 179 -14.18 -1.09 4.08
C TYR A 179 -15.15 -1.52 5.18
N LYS A 180 -15.41 -0.63 6.13
CA LYS A 180 -16.27 -0.86 7.29
C LYS A 180 -17.61 -0.16 7.13
N ARG A 181 -18.69 -0.84 7.52
CA ARG A 181 -20.03 -0.22 7.57
C ARG A 181 -20.17 0.69 8.78
N GLU A 182 -20.66 1.89 8.56
CA GLU A 182 -21.04 2.85 9.60
C GLU A 182 -22.42 3.47 9.29
N ASP A 183 -22.99 4.17 10.27
CA ASP A 183 -24.25 4.91 10.11
C ASP A 183 -24.09 6.13 9.20
N VAL A 184 -22.89 6.74 9.23
CA VAL A 184 -22.46 7.84 8.37
C VAL A 184 -21.01 7.58 7.98
N ALA A 185 -20.70 7.64 6.70
CA ALA A 185 -19.33 7.50 6.21
C ALA A 185 -18.62 8.85 6.29
N GLU A 186 -17.91 9.09 7.39
CA GLU A 186 -17.17 10.32 7.66
C GLU A 186 -15.67 10.11 7.53
N ASN A 187 -15.17 8.95 7.97
CA ASN A 187 -13.75 8.63 7.93
C ASN A 187 -13.42 7.74 6.71
N ILE A 188 -12.19 7.87 6.22
CA ILE A 188 -11.68 7.03 5.15
C ILE A 188 -11.81 5.56 5.52
N GLY A 189 -12.30 4.76 4.56
CA GLY A 189 -12.51 3.34 4.74
C GLY A 189 -13.90 2.98 5.26
N GLU A 190 -14.75 3.97 5.52
CA GLU A 190 -16.12 3.74 5.91
C GLU A 190 -17.06 3.77 4.70
N TYR A 191 -18.15 3.01 4.80
CA TYR A 191 -19.29 3.15 3.92
C TYR A 191 -20.59 3.14 4.72
N SER A 192 -21.61 3.81 4.20
CA SER A 192 -22.94 3.85 4.82
C SER A 192 -24.04 3.61 3.79
N ILE A 193 -25.21 3.18 4.26
CA ILE A 193 -26.36 2.85 3.41
C ILE A 193 -27.60 3.54 3.95
N LYS A 194 -28.26 4.33 3.11
CA LYS A 194 -29.50 5.04 3.45
C LYS A 194 -30.50 4.91 2.30
N GLY A 195 -31.38 3.91 2.42
CA GLY A 195 -32.34 3.59 1.36
C GLY A 195 -31.62 3.22 0.06
N GLY A 196 -31.92 3.94 -1.03
CA GLY A 196 -31.30 3.76 -2.34
C GLY A 196 -29.89 4.35 -2.47
N ILE A 197 -29.22 4.75 -1.40
CA ILE A 197 -27.92 5.45 -1.45
C ILE A 197 -26.85 4.62 -0.74
N VAL A 198 -25.70 4.49 -1.38
CA VAL A 198 -24.46 3.97 -0.79
C VAL A 198 -23.40 5.07 -0.82
N ASP A 199 -22.96 5.51 0.35
CA ASP A 199 -21.86 6.48 0.51
C ASP A 199 -20.60 5.74 0.92
N ILE A 200 -19.47 6.06 0.30
CA ILE A 200 -18.19 5.40 0.49
C ILE A 200 -17.11 6.49 0.64
N SER A 201 -16.45 6.55 1.79
CA SER A 201 -15.38 7.51 2.03
C SER A 201 -14.03 6.89 1.65
N ASP A 202 -13.46 7.29 0.52
CA ASP A 202 -12.20 6.77 0.00
C ASP A 202 -11.02 7.78 0.09
N LYS A 203 -11.30 9.05 0.42
CA LYS A 203 -10.30 10.13 0.58
C LYS A 203 -10.63 10.97 1.82
N GLU A 204 -9.73 11.86 2.23
CA GLU A 204 -9.89 12.63 3.48
C GLU A 204 -11.11 13.55 3.44
N GLU A 205 -11.24 14.36 2.39
CA GLU A 205 -12.25 15.41 2.34
C GLU A 205 -13.47 15.07 1.47
N GLU A 206 -13.31 14.13 0.54
CA GLU A 206 -14.36 13.72 -0.41
C GLU A 206 -14.52 12.20 -0.43
N GLY A 207 -15.77 11.74 -0.56
CA GLY A 207 -16.13 10.36 -0.83
C GLY A 207 -16.94 10.22 -2.11
N ILE A 208 -17.47 9.01 -2.33
CA ILE A 208 -18.30 8.63 -3.47
C ILE A 208 -19.69 8.29 -2.97
N ARG A 209 -20.70 8.91 -3.56
CA ARG A 209 -22.13 8.64 -3.35
C ARG A 209 -22.69 7.96 -4.58
N ILE A 210 -23.31 6.80 -4.39
CA ILE A 210 -23.94 5.99 -5.44
C ILE A 210 -25.44 5.96 -5.15
N GLU A 211 -26.23 6.46 -6.09
CA GLU A 211 -27.68 6.51 -6.00
C GLU A 211 -28.28 5.43 -6.91
N PHE A 212 -29.21 4.64 -6.37
CA PHE A 212 -29.83 3.49 -7.05
C PHE A 212 -31.30 3.72 -7.34
N TRP A 213 -31.73 3.19 -8.48
CA TRP A 213 -33.14 2.96 -8.79
C TRP A 213 -33.38 1.46 -9.00
N GLY A 214 -33.90 0.79 -7.97
CA GLY A 214 -33.95 -0.67 -7.95
C GLY A 214 -32.53 -1.25 -7.90
N ASP A 215 -32.19 -2.06 -8.91
CA ASP A 215 -30.87 -2.70 -9.04
C ASP A 215 -29.97 -2.00 -10.07
N THR A 216 -30.30 -0.77 -10.46
CA THR A 216 -29.53 0.02 -11.44
C THR A 216 -28.93 1.25 -10.77
N ILE A 217 -27.66 1.55 -11.08
CA ILE A 217 -27.00 2.79 -10.65
C ILE A 217 -27.58 3.96 -11.46
N GLU A 218 -28.33 4.84 -10.80
CA GLU A 218 -28.92 6.03 -11.41
C GLU A 218 -27.89 7.15 -11.53
N SER A 219 -27.12 7.41 -10.46
CA SER A 219 -26.11 8.47 -10.45
C SER A 219 -24.92 8.11 -9.56
N ILE A 220 -23.75 8.62 -9.93
CA ILE A 220 -22.54 8.55 -9.12
C ILE A 220 -22.04 9.97 -8.92
N ARG A 221 -21.84 10.38 -7.66
CA ARG A 221 -21.43 11.74 -7.31
C ARG A 221 -20.26 11.68 -6.33
N THR A 222 -19.37 12.67 -6.35
CA THR A 222 -18.54 12.90 -5.16
C THR A 222 -19.37 13.60 -4.10
N TYR A 223 -19.04 13.41 -2.82
CA TYR A 223 -19.67 14.13 -1.70
C TYR A 223 -18.60 14.59 -0.71
N SER A 224 -18.90 15.61 0.08
CA SER A 224 -18.00 16.09 1.13
C SER A 224 -18.16 15.25 2.39
N ASN A 225 -17.07 14.66 2.90
CA ASN A 225 -17.08 13.88 4.15
C ASN A 225 -17.45 14.71 5.39
N ILE A 226 -17.28 16.03 5.32
CA ILE A 226 -17.60 16.95 6.42
C ILE A 226 -19.05 17.37 6.37
N SER A 227 -19.51 17.89 5.21
CA SER A 227 -20.86 18.46 5.10
C SER A 227 -21.91 17.45 4.66
N GLN A 228 -21.50 16.26 4.23
CA GLN A 228 -22.34 15.16 3.73
C GLN A 228 -23.19 15.53 2.49
N LYS A 229 -22.85 16.65 1.84
CA LYS A 229 -23.50 17.15 0.63
C LYS A 229 -22.82 16.61 -0.62
N SER A 230 -23.63 16.24 -1.60
CA SER A 230 -23.17 15.89 -2.94
C SER A 230 -22.48 17.11 -3.59
N LEU A 231 -21.41 16.85 -4.32
CA LEU A 231 -20.57 17.85 -4.98
C LEU A 231 -20.76 17.76 -6.50
N ARG A 232 -19.97 16.93 -7.19
CA ARG A 232 -20.01 16.79 -8.65
C ARG A 232 -20.42 15.39 -9.08
N GLU A 233 -21.16 15.29 -10.17
CA GLU A 233 -21.52 14.01 -10.81
C GLU A 233 -20.37 13.49 -11.67
N ILE A 234 -20.22 12.17 -11.73
CA ILE A 234 -19.20 11.47 -12.49
C ILE A 234 -19.79 10.22 -13.15
N GLU A 235 -19.25 9.84 -14.31
CA GLU A 235 -19.77 8.71 -15.10
C GLU A 235 -19.25 7.35 -14.62
N ARG A 236 -18.05 7.34 -14.02
CA ARG A 236 -17.36 6.13 -13.59
C ARG A 236 -16.58 6.36 -12.31
N ILE A 237 -16.48 5.32 -11.50
CA ILE A 237 -15.56 5.25 -10.36
C ILE A 237 -14.79 3.95 -10.37
N GLU A 238 -13.65 3.99 -9.70
CA GLU A 238 -12.88 2.83 -9.32
C GLU A 238 -12.60 2.94 -7.82
N ILE A 239 -12.96 1.90 -7.06
CA ILE A 239 -12.68 1.77 -5.64
C ILE A 239 -11.62 0.70 -5.50
N LEU A 240 -10.50 1.10 -4.91
CA LEU A 240 -9.33 0.27 -4.71
C LEU A 240 -9.36 -0.30 -3.28
N PRO A 241 -8.59 -1.35 -3.00
CA PRO A 241 -8.49 -1.86 -1.64
C PRO A 241 -8.05 -0.78 -0.66
N LEU A 242 -8.64 -0.80 0.54
CA LEU A 242 -8.23 0.07 1.64
C LEU A 242 -7.01 -0.50 2.36
N THR A 243 -6.89 -1.82 2.41
CA THR A 243 -5.85 -2.55 3.13
C THR A 243 -5.23 -3.64 2.25
N GLU A 244 -4.14 -4.21 2.73
CA GLU A 244 -3.53 -5.40 2.13
C GLU A 244 -4.26 -6.70 2.52
N TYR A 245 -5.35 -6.63 3.28
CA TYR A 245 -6.02 -7.78 3.90
C TYR A 245 -7.03 -8.47 2.98
N ILE A 246 -6.63 -8.69 1.73
CA ILE A 246 -7.52 -9.27 0.72
C ILE A 246 -7.16 -10.73 0.54
N PHE A 247 -8.13 -11.62 0.71
CA PHE A 247 -7.91 -13.05 0.50
C PHE A 247 -9.15 -13.69 -0.13
N ASP A 248 -8.90 -14.63 -1.05
CA ASP A 248 -9.96 -15.40 -1.72
C ASP A 248 -10.20 -16.76 -1.02
N THR A 249 -9.30 -17.14 -0.11
CA THR A 249 -9.31 -18.44 0.57
C THR A 249 -10.42 -18.52 1.61
N ASN A 250 -11.09 -19.67 1.72
CA ASN A 250 -12.08 -19.88 2.77
C ASN A 250 -11.41 -19.82 4.15
N ILE A 251 -11.91 -18.94 5.03
CA ILE A 251 -11.37 -18.74 6.38
C ILE A 251 -11.30 -20.03 7.20
N ASN A 252 -12.26 -20.95 7.00
CA ASN A 252 -12.25 -22.24 7.69
C ASN A 252 -11.07 -23.12 7.28
N ASN A 253 -10.64 -23.06 6.01
CA ASN A 253 -9.45 -23.78 5.56
C ASN A 253 -8.18 -23.18 6.16
N ILE A 254 -8.12 -21.86 6.29
CA ILE A 254 -7.01 -21.16 6.96
C ILE A 254 -6.94 -21.59 8.43
N ILE A 255 -8.07 -21.56 9.15
CA ILE A 255 -8.16 -22.00 10.54
C ILE A 255 -7.73 -23.46 10.69
N LEU A 256 -8.17 -24.36 9.80
CA LEU A 256 -7.75 -25.76 9.81
C LEU A 256 -6.24 -25.90 9.61
N ASN A 257 -5.65 -25.19 8.65
CA ASN A 257 -4.21 -25.23 8.41
C ASN A 257 -3.40 -24.67 9.60
N ILE A 258 -3.88 -23.59 10.24
CA ILE A 258 -3.27 -23.05 11.46
C ILE A 258 -3.34 -24.10 12.57
N LYS A 259 -4.50 -24.76 12.77
CA LYS A 259 -4.64 -25.84 13.75
C LYS A 259 -3.66 -26.98 13.41
N GLU A 260 -3.69 -27.54 12.21
CA GLU A 260 -2.86 -28.68 11.84
C GLU A 260 -1.35 -28.41 11.98
N ASN A 261 -0.85 -27.26 11.52
CA ASN A 261 0.59 -26.96 11.61
C ASN A 261 1.05 -26.62 13.03
N ASN A 262 0.21 -25.98 13.85
CA ASN A 262 0.55 -25.68 15.24
C ASN A 262 0.41 -26.90 16.17
N TYR A 263 -0.49 -27.84 15.86
CA TYR A 263 -0.72 -29.07 16.63
C TYR A 263 0.14 -30.26 16.17
N SER A 264 0.69 -30.25 14.95
CA SER A 264 1.54 -31.34 14.40
C SER A 264 3.02 -31.29 14.79
N SER A 265 3.46 -30.29 15.57
CA SER A 265 4.79 -30.25 16.19
C SER A 265 4.93 -31.24 17.37
N LYS A 266 4.44 -32.48 17.19
CA LYS A 266 4.46 -33.52 18.22
C LYS A 266 5.69 -34.44 18.19
N GLU A 267 6.52 -34.46 17.13
CA GLU A 267 7.49 -35.56 17.01
C GLU A 267 8.96 -35.26 16.71
N ASN A 268 9.41 -34.05 16.36
CA ASN A 268 10.82 -33.85 15.98
C ASN A 268 11.59 -32.81 16.80
N ASP A 269 11.58 -32.91 18.12
CA ASP A 269 12.54 -32.17 18.93
C ASP A 269 13.11 -33.03 20.07
N GLU A 270 13.98 -33.97 19.73
CA GLU A 270 15.00 -34.45 20.67
C GLU A 270 15.91 -33.29 21.16
N ILE A 271 15.89 -32.15 20.45
CA ILE A 271 16.56 -30.89 20.80
C ILE A 271 15.78 -30.09 21.89
N GLU A 272 14.45 -30.22 22.00
CA GLU A 272 13.65 -29.51 23.04
C GLU A 272 13.85 -30.09 24.44
N LYS A 273 14.13 -31.40 24.57
CA LYS A 273 14.35 -32.04 25.88
C LYS A 273 15.58 -31.47 26.63
N ILE A 274 16.50 -30.84 25.90
CA ILE A 274 17.74 -30.28 26.45
C ILE A 274 17.53 -28.85 27.01
N ILE A 275 16.43 -28.15 26.68
CA ILE A 275 16.28 -26.72 27.00
C ILE A 275 15.11 -26.45 27.96
N THR A 276 15.41 -26.60 29.26
CA THR A 276 14.85 -25.96 30.48
C THR A 276 13.37 -25.51 30.56
N ARG A 277 12.76 -25.79 31.74
CA ARG A 277 11.40 -25.44 32.21
C ARG A 277 10.84 -24.05 31.86
N LYS A 278 11.69 -23.03 31.61
CA LYS A 278 11.26 -21.70 31.13
C LYS A 278 10.61 -21.73 29.73
N LYS A 279 10.98 -22.70 28.87
CA LYS A 279 10.36 -22.87 27.55
C LYS A 279 8.95 -23.47 27.61
N ILE A 280 8.64 -24.25 28.64
CA ILE A 280 7.35 -24.93 28.77
C ILE A 280 6.22 -23.91 29.00
N ASN A 281 6.42 -22.93 29.90
CA ASN A 281 5.43 -21.88 30.14
C ASN A 281 5.22 -21.01 28.89
N LYS A 282 6.31 -20.64 28.20
CA LYS A 282 6.22 -19.83 26.97
C LYS A 282 5.50 -20.57 25.83
N LYS A 283 5.62 -21.91 25.77
CA LYS A 283 4.91 -22.75 24.79
C LYS A 283 3.42 -22.91 25.13
N ALA A 284 3.05 -22.88 26.41
CA ALA A 284 1.66 -22.87 26.83
C ALA A 284 1.00 -21.51 26.55
N GLU A 285 1.66 -20.42 26.91
CA GLU A 285 1.24 -19.03 26.61
C GLU A 285 1.03 -18.83 25.09
N TYR A 286 1.98 -19.27 24.27
CA TYR A 286 1.88 -19.18 22.81
C TYR A 286 0.71 -19.99 22.22
N LYS A 287 0.36 -21.14 22.82
CA LYS A 287 -0.79 -21.94 22.39
C LYS A 287 -2.12 -21.29 22.77
N GLU A 288 -2.20 -20.70 23.95
CA GLU A 288 -3.38 -19.94 24.37
C GLU A 288 -3.60 -18.76 23.42
N GLU A 289 -2.53 -18.02 23.08
CA GLU A 289 -2.57 -16.91 22.12
C GLU A 289 -3.08 -17.34 20.74
N ILE A 290 -2.58 -18.46 20.19
CA ILE A 290 -3.07 -19.01 18.90
C ILE A 290 -4.55 -19.41 18.99
N ASN A 291 -4.99 -19.99 20.10
CA ASN A 291 -6.40 -20.36 20.26
C ASN A 291 -7.30 -19.14 20.32
N THR A 292 -6.89 -18.08 21.02
CA THR A 292 -7.59 -16.79 21.01
C THR A 292 -7.66 -16.19 19.61
N ASP A 293 -6.56 -16.24 18.84
CA ASP A 293 -6.59 -15.77 17.46
C ASP A 293 -7.53 -16.60 16.57
N ILE A 294 -7.58 -17.92 16.76
CA ILE A 294 -8.51 -18.80 16.05
C ILE A 294 -9.96 -18.43 16.37
N GLU A 295 -10.30 -18.21 17.63
CA GLU A 295 -11.65 -17.79 18.05
C GLU A 295 -12.03 -16.47 17.35
N ARG A 296 -11.11 -15.50 17.31
CA ARG A 296 -11.30 -14.23 16.60
C ARG A 296 -11.49 -14.41 15.08
N LEU A 297 -10.73 -15.30 14.45
CA LEU A 297 -10.93 -15.64 13.02
C LEU A 297 -12.30 -16.28 12.78
N GLU A 298 -12.76 -17.15 13.70
CA GLU A 298 -14.09 -17.78 13.65
C GLU A 298 -15.22 -16.73 13.81
N GLU A 299 -14.97 -15.67 14.59
CA GLU A 299 -15.86 -14.50 14.73
C GLU A 299 -15.78 -13.52 13.54
N GLY A 300 -14.85 -13.74 12.61
CA GLY A 300 -14.69 -12.95 11.39
C GLY A 300 -13.71 -11.78 11.49
N GLU A 301 -12.96 -11.66 12.59
CA GLU A 301 -11.88 -10.67 12.73
C GLU A 301 -10.65 -11.11 11.93
N THR A 302 -10.47 -10.58 10.72
CA THR A 302 -9.42 -11.04 9.80
C THR A 302 -8.24 -10.08 9.65
N ASN A 303 -8.45 -8.79 9.91
CA ASN A 303 -7.49 -7.71 9.63
C ASN A 303 -6.06 -7.97 10.16
N GLN A 304 -5.83 -7.81 11.46
CA GLN A 304 -4.49 -7.95 12.06
C GLN A 304 -3.96 -9.39 12.00
N LEU A 305 -4.86 -10.38 11.97
CA LEU A 305 -4.50 -11.79 11.97
C LEU A 305 -3.94 -12.25 10.62
N ILE A 306 -4.32 -11.60 9.51
CA ILE A 306 -3.68 -11.84 8.21
C ILE A 306 -2.18 -11.55 8.27
N GLU A 307 -1.73 -10.53 9.00
CA GLU A 307 -0.29 -10.22 9.07
C GLU A 307 0.49 -11.28 9.81
N LYS A 308 -0.06 -11.70 10.95
CA LYS A 308 0.54 -12.72 11.82
C LYS A 308 0.56 -14.09 11.15
N TYR A 309 -0.47 -14.41 10.36
CA TYR A 309 -0.67 -15.71 9.73
C TYR A 309 -0.57 -15.65 8.20
N ILE A 310 0.14 -14.66 7.64
CA ILE A 310 0.16 -14.37 6.18
C ILE A 310 0.49 -15.60 5.32
N ASP A 311 1.35 -16.47 5.83
CA ASP A 311 1.76 -17.76 5.23
C ASP A 311 0.61 -18.75 5.01
N TYR A 312 -0.47 -18.62 5.80
CA TYR A 312 -1.66 -19.45 5.71
C TYR A 312 -2.74 -18.82 4.81
N PHE A 313 -2.71 -17.49 4.65
CA PHE A 313 -3.63 -16.77 3.78
C PHE A 313 -3.24 -16.83 2.31
N TYR A 314 -1.93 -16.90 2.01
CA TYR A 314 -1.42 -16.90 0.65
C TYR A 314 -0.40 -18.01 0.41
N GLU A 315 -0.62 -18.80 -0.65
CA GLU A 315 0.35 -19.80 -1.09
C GLU A 315 1.64 -19.16 -1.64
N LYS A 316 1.48 -18.09 -2.44
CA LYS A 316 2.60 -17.35 -3.01
C LYS A 316 3.13 -16.34 -1.99
N LYS A 317 4.43 -16.42 -1.73
CA LYS A 317 5.16 -15.47 -0.88
C LYS A 317 5.65 -14.33 -1.76
N GLU A 318 5.21 -13.11 -1.49
CA GLU A 318 5.68 -11.91 -2.16
C GLU A 318 6.11 -10.84 -1.16
N TYR A 319 7.03 -10.01 -1.61
CA TYR A 319 7.60 -8.85 -0.93
C TYR A 319 7.41 -7.62 -1.82
N PHE A 320 7.62 -6.42 -1.28
CA PHE A 320 7.45 -5.21 -2.08
C PHE A 320 8.36 -5.15 -3.31
N ILE A 321 9.55 -5.77 -3.25
CA ILE A 321 10.45 -5.85 -4.41
C ILE A 321 9.81 -6.59 -5.60
N ASP A 322 8.89 -7.53 -5.36
CA ASP A 322 8.18 -8.27 -6.41
C ASP A 322 7.14 -7.40 -7.15
N TYR A 323 6.80 -6.22 -6.60
CA TYR A 323 5.93 -5.22 -7.21
C TYR A 323 6.71 -4.19 -8.06
N ILE A 324 8.04 -4.19 -7.96
CA ILE A 324 8.90 -3.25 -8.69
C ILE A 324 9.20 -3.84 -10.07
N SER A 325 8.85 -3.10 -11.13
CA SER A 325 9.20 -3.50 -12.50
C SER A 325 10.71 -3.50 -12.71
N GLU A 326 11.24 -4.45 -13.50
CA GLU A 326 12.67 -4.59 -13.82
C GLU A 326 13.28 -3.32 -14.44
N GLU A 327 12.47 -2.50 -15.13
CA GLU A 327 12.92 -1.24 -15.74
C GLU A 327 12.99 -0.07 -14.75
N SER A 328 12.47 -0.27 -13.54
CA SER A 328 12.40 0.79 -12.52
C SER A 328 13.78 1.14 -12.00
N LYS A 329 13.98 2.42 -11.69
CA LYS A 329 15.23 2.90 -11.08
C LYS A 329 15.09 2.86 -9.56
N ILE A 330 16.03 2.17 -8.92
CA ILE A 330 16.16 2.06 -7.47
C ILE A 330 17.43 2.81 -7.05
N PHE A 331 17.31 3.66 -6.04
CA PHE A 331 18.36 4.53 -5.51
C PHE A 331 18.68 4.22 -4.06
#